data_AF-A0A9E4WDE4-F1
#
_entry.id   AF-A0A9E4WDE4-F1
#
_cell.length_a   1.000
_cell.length_b   1.000
_cell.length_c   1.000
_cell.angle_alpha   90.00
_cell.angle_beta   90.00
_cell.angle_gamma   90.00
#
_symmetry.space_group_name_H-M   'P 1'
#
loop_
_entity.id
_entity.type
_entity.pdbx_description
1 polymer ?
#
loop_
_entity_poly.entity_id
_entity_poly.type
_entity_poly.pdbx_seq_one_letter_code
_entity_poly.pdbx_strand_id
1 'polypeptide(L)'
;MYRPLDVALFTLSEFERGLAGLATEDAAVRLEKPGDGRMNAISWTVAHIARHWLARTRPREQIDFRPQDPAHPPPLSDALAWLAEGTSLAGRSLADVSSATLSQTGDGERENRGTALMR
;
A
#
# COMPACT_ATOMS: atom_id res chain seq x y z
N MET A 1 -3.32 16.91 -17.26
CA MET A 1 -2.85 15.52 -17.04
C MET A 1 -2.08 15.52 -15.72
N TYR A 2 -2.49 14.73 -14.73
CA TYR A 2 -1.80 14.68 -13.44
C TYR A 2 -0.52 13.86 -13.55
N ARG A 3 0.55 14.26 -12.84
CA ARG A 3 1.76 13.44 -12.76
C ARG A 3 1.47 12.26 -11.83
N PRO A 4 1.76 11.01 -12.23
CA PRO A 4 1.45 9.83 -11.41
C PRO A 4 2.01 9.90 -9.98
N LEU A 5 3.19 10.51 -9.80
CA LEU A 5 3.79 10.73 -8.48
C LEU A 5 2.93 11.66 -7.61
N ASP A 6 2.45 12.77 -8.15
CA ASP A 6 1.62 13.73 -7.40
C ASP A 6 0.31 13.08 -6.95
N VAL A 7 -0.30 12.25 -7.81
CA VAL A 7 -1.51 11.49 -7.45
C VAL A 7 -1.21 10.46 -6.36
N ALA A 8 -0.09 9.75 -6.45
CA ALA A 8 0.29 8.76 -5.45
C ALA A 8 0.57 9.42 -4.09
N LEU A 9 1.31 10.53 -4.06
CA LEU A 9 1.59 11.28 -2.84
C LEU A 9 0.33 11.88 -2.23
N PHE A 10 -0.57 12.45 -3.05
CA PHE A 10 -1.87 12.94 -2.57
C PHE A 10 -2.72 11.81 -2.00
N THR A 11 -2.78 10.66 -2.69
CA THR A 11 -3.55 9.50 -2.20
C THR A 11 -3.02 9.01 -0.86
N LEU A 12 -1.70 8.99 -0.68
CA LEU A 12 -1.07 8.62 0.59
C LEU A 12 -1.38 9.64 1.70
N SER A 13 -1.29 10.93 1.42
CA SER A 13 -1.61 11.96 2.43
C SER A 13 -3.08 11.89 2.87
N GLU A 14 -3.99 11.64 1.93
CA GLU A 14 -5.41 11.48 2.23
C GLU A 14 -5.70 10.20 3.02
N PHE A 15 -4.97 9.13 2.71
CA PHE A 15 -5.03 7.88 3.46
C PHE A 15 -4.53 8.07 4.90
N GLU A 16 -3.37 8.69 5.10
CA GLU A 16 -2.85 9.03 6.43
C GLU A 16 -3.81 9.93 7.23
N ARG A 17 -4.42 10.93 6.57
CA ARG A 17 -5.44 11.78 7.17
C ARG A 17 -6.66 10.99 7.63
N GLY A 18 -7.10 10.00 6.84
CA GLY A 18 -8.21 9.12 7.20
C GLY A 18 -7.91 8.18 8.37
N LEU A 19 -6.63 7.91 8.66
CA LEU A 19 -6.20 7.11 9.80
C LEU A 19 -5.98 7.94 11.07
N ALA A 20 -5.95 9.27 10.96
CA ALA A 20 -5.71 10.15 12.09
C ALA A 20 -6.82 9.99 13.15
N GLY A 21 -6.41 9.69 14.38
CA GLY A 21 -7.34 9.49 15.50
C GLY A 21 -7.97 8.09 15.58
N LEU A 22 -7.63 7.17 14.67
CA LEU A 22 -8.05 5.78 14.78
C LEU A 22 -7.31 5.08 15.93
N ALA A 23 -8.05 4.48 16.86
CA ALA A 23 -7.48 3.70 17.95
C ALA A 23 -6.77 2.44 17.40
N THR A 24 -5.69 2.02 18.07
CA THR A 24 -4.89 0.89 17.61
C THR A 24 -5.68 -0.42 17.69
N GLU A 25 -6.47 -0.59 18.74
CA GLU A 25 -7.37 -1.72 18.91
C GLU A 25 -8.38 -1.83 17.74
N ASP A 26 -9.05 -0.74 17.38
CA ASP A 26 -10.04 -0.70 16.30
C ASP A 26 -9.40 -1.01 14.95
N ALA A 27 -8.19 -0.51 14.73
CA ALA A 27 -7.44 -0.76 13.52
C ALA A 27 -7.02 -2.23 13.35
N ALA A 28 -6.93 -3.00 14.43
CA ALA A 28 -6.63 -4.43 14.40
C ALA A 28 -7.89 -5.30 14.24
N VAL A 29 -9.10 -4.72 14.41
CA VAL A 29 -10.35 -5.47 14.26
C VAL A 29 -10.57 -5.89 12.81
N ARG A 30 -10.93 -7.16 12.64
CA ARG A 30 -11.39 -7.73 11.37
C ARG A 30 -12.90 -7.79 11.34
N LEU A 31 -13.50 -6.93 10.52
CA LEU A 31 -14.94 -6.90 10.30
C LEU A 31 -15.42 -8.17 9.58
N GLU A 32 -16.66 -8.55 9.84
CA GLU A 32 -17.31 -9.64 9.12
C GLU A 32 -17.57 -9.22 7.67
N LYS A 33 -17.37 -10.17 6.74
CA LYS A 33 -17.73 -9.99 5.34
C LYS A 33 -19.00 -10.81 5.09
N PRO A 34 -19.94 -10.36 4.24
CA PRO A 34 -21.06 -11.20 3.82
C PRO A 34 -20.57 -12.57 3.29
N GLY A 35 -21.01 -13.68 3.91
CA GLY A 35 -20.53 -15.04 3.69
C GLY A 35 -19.59 -15.56 4.79
N ASP A 36 -18.79 -16.59 4.51
CA ASP A 36 -17.89 -17.22 5.50
C ASP A 36 -16.52 -16.52 5.63
N GLY A 37 -16.49 -15.19 5.47
CA GLY A 37 -15.26 -14.41 5.33
C GLY A 37 -15.06 -13.34 6.38
N ARG A 38 -13.81 -12.92 6.56
CA ARG A 38 -13.41 -11.74 7.36
C ARG A 38 -12.72 -10.73 6.45
N MET A 39 -13.03 -9.45 6.62
CA MET A 39 -12.27 -8.37 6.00
C MET A 39 -10.86 -8.34 6.60
N ASN A 40 -9.92 -7.77 5.85
CA ASN A 40 -8.61 -7.45 6.41
C ASN A 40 -8.77 -6.30 7.41
N ALA A 41 -7.99 -6.35 8.49
CA ALA A 41 -7.91 -5.23 9.42
C ALA A 41 -7.30 -4.00 8.72
N ILE A 42 -7.61 -2.81 9.22
CA ILE A 42 -7.06 -1.55 8.68
C ILE A 42 -5.54 -1.56 8.81
N SER A 43 -5.02 -1.92 9.99
CA SER A 43 -3.58 -2.05 10.27
C SER A 43 -2.88 -3.04 9.33
N TRP A 44 -3.51 -4.16 8.99
CA TRP A 44 -2.99 -5.08 7.98
C TRP A 44 -2.91 -4.42 6.60
N THR A 45 -3.94 -3.67 6.23
CA THR A 45 -3.99 -2.96 4.93
C THR A 45 -2.90 -1.89 4.85
N VAL A 46 -2.69 -1.13 5.91
CA VAL A 46 -1.60 -0.14 6.02
C VAL A 46 -0.25 -0.82 5.86
N ALA A 47 -0.01 -1.91 6.60
CA ALA A 47 1.23 -2.68 6.49
C ALA A 47 1.40 -3.29 5.08
N HIS A 48 0.32 -3.77 4.46
CA HIS A 48 0.35 -4.30 3.10
C HIS A 48 0.79 -3.24 2.09
N ILE A 49 0.27 -2.01 2.21
CA ILE A 49 0.67 -0.87 1.37
C ILE A 49 2.13 -0.51 1.62
N ALA A 50 2.54 -0.36 2.89
CA ALA A 50 3.93 -0.04 3.27
C ALA A 50 4.94 -1.01 2.64
N ARG A 51 4.65 -2.30 2.69
CA ARG A 51 5.50 -3.34 2.07
C ARG A 51 5.67 -3.13 0.57
N HIS A 52 4.62 -2.76 -0.17
CA HIS A 52 4.73 -2.52 -1.62
C HIS A 52 5.66 -1.35 -1.92
N TRP A 53 5.62 -0.29 -1.12
CA TRP A 53 6.53 0.84 -1.25
C TRP A 53 7.98 0.47 -0.93
N LEU A 54 8.22 -0.28 0.15
CA LEU A 54 9.55 -0.75 0.51
C LEU A 54 10.13 -1.75 -0.50
N ALA A 55 9.31 -2.63 -1.07
CA ALA A 55 9.75 -3.59 -2.09
C ALA A 55 10.21 -2.95 -3.40
N ARG A 56 9.94 -1.66 -3.61
CA ARG A 56 10.49 -0.88 -4.74
C ARG A 56 11.87 -0.32 -4.45
N THR A 57 12.26 -0.22 -3.19
CA THR A 57 13.51 0.44 -2.75
C THR A 57 14.48 -0.53 -2.10
N ARG A 58 14.03 -1.72 -1.70
CA ARG A 58 14.85 -2.77 -1.08
C ARG A 58 14.58 -4.15 -1.69
N PRO A 59 15.59 -5.05 -1.71
CA PRO A 59 15.36 -6.47 -1.95
C PRO A 59 14.31 -7.02 -0.99
N ARG A 60 13.50 -7.98 -1.46
CA ARG A 60 12.39 -8.55 -0.67
C ARG A 60 12.88 -9.24 0.61
N GLU A 61 14.12 -9.72 0.63
CA GLU A 61 14.73 -10.36 1.80
C GLU A 61 15.03 -9.38 2.93
N GLN A 62 15.07 -8.08 2.66
CA GLN A 62 15.36 -7.02 3.64
C GLN A 62 14.11 -6.33 4.21
N ILE A 63 12.92 -6.85 3.89
CA ILE A 63 11.65 -6.35 4.42
C ILE A 63 11.24 -7.30 5.53
N ASP A 64 11.64 -6.95 6.76
CA ASP A 64 11.50 -7.80 7.95
C ASP A 64 10.04 -7.98 8.40
N PHE A 65 9.11 -7.17 7.89
CA PHE A 65 7.70 -7.37 8.17
C PHE A 65 6.97 -8.00 6.99
N ARG A 66 6.32 -9.11 7.30
CA ARG A 66 5.44 -9.84 6.39
C ARG A 66 4.03 -9.67 6.95
N PRO A 67 3.17 -8.82 6.37
CA PRO A 67 1.73 -8.91 6.59
C PRO A 67 1.23 -10.16 5.87
N GLN A 68 1.75 -11.33 6.26
CA GLN A 68 1.48 -12.62 5.63
C GLN A 68 0.25 -13.26 6.21
N ASP A 69 -0.02 -12.98 7.49
CA ASP A 69 -1.21 -13.47 8.13
C ASP A 69 -2.22 -12.34 8.35
N PRO A 70 -3.27 -12.23 7.52
CA PRO A 70 -4.37 -11.31 7.78
C PRO A 70 -5.12 -11.61 9.08
N ALA A 71 -4.91 -12.78 9.71
CA ALA A 71 -5.46 -13.09 11.02
C ALA A 71 -4.71 -12.46 12.19
N HIS A 72 -3.44 -12.09 12.00
CA HIS A 72 -2.61 -11.47 13.03
C HIS A 72 -2.06 -10.14 12.53
N PRO A 73 -2.91 -9.11 12.41
CA PRO A 73 -2.48 -7.80 11.96
C PRO A 73 -1.49 -7.18 12.95
N PRO A 74 -0.50 -6.42 12.47
CA PRO A 74 0.42 -5.69 13.34
C PRO A 74 -0.30 -4.54 14.06
N PRO A 75 0.29 -3.98 15.14
CA PRO A 75 -0.15 -2.70 15.68
C PRO A 75 -0.18 -1.61 14.61
N LEU A 76 -1.18 -0.73 14.65
CA LEU A 76 -1.30 0.38 13.70
C LEU A 76 -0.07 1.30 13.74
N SER A 77 0.51 1.53 14.92
CA SER A 77 1.74 2.31 15.08
C SER A 77 2.89 1.80 14.22
N ASP A 78 3.08 0.48 14.19
CA ASP A 78 4.16 -0.17 13.46
C ASP A 78 3.89 -0.09 11.95
N ALA A 79 2.64 -0.34 11.56
CA ALA A 79 2.21 -0.22 10.17
C ALA A 79 2.39 1.20 9.61
N LEU A 80 2.07 2.23 10.41
CA LEU A 80 2.29 3.63 10.06
C LEU A 80 3.77 3.98 9.97
N ALA A 81 4.60 3.48 10.88
CA ALA A 81 6.05 3.68 10.84
C ALA A 81 6.65 3.09 9.55
N TRP A 82 6.26 1.87 9.16
CA TRP A 82 6.69 1.27 7.91
C TRP A 82 6.18 2.01 6.68
N LEU A 83 4.95 2.54 6.73
CA LEU A 83 4.40 3.34 5.64
C LEU A 83 5.23 4.61 5.44
N ALA A 84 5.50 5.35 6.51
CA ALA A 84 6.33 6.56 6.47
C ALA A 84 7.75 6.28 5.96
N GLU A 85 8.34 5.16 6.36
CA GLU A 85 9.65 4.72 5.85
C GLU A 85 9.59 4.44 4.34
N GLY A 86 8.60 3.65 3.91
CA GLY A 86 8.41 3.27 2.51
C GLY A 86 8.15 4.47 1.59
N THR A 87 7.30 5.40 2.02
CA THR A 87 6.99 6.62 1.26
C THR A 87 8.17 7.58 1.20
N SER A 88 8.94 7.72 2.28
CA SER A 88 10.16 8.53 2.32
C SER A 88 11.23 7.99 1.36
N LEU A 89 11.47 6.67 1.36
CA LEU A 89 12.44 6.04 0.47
C LEU A 89 11.99 6.09 -0.99
N ALA A 90 10.71 5.81 -1.26
CA ALA A 90 10.18 5.82 -2.60
C ALA A 90 10.06 7.23 -3.18
N GLY A 91 9.74 8.25 -2.37
CA GLY A 91 9.71 9.64 -2.81
C GLY A 91 11.08 10.11 -3.33
N ARG A 92 12.17 9.68 -2.68
CA ARG A 92 13.54 9.92 -3.16
C ARG A 92 13.82 9.18 -4.48
N SER A 93 13.42 7.92 -4.58
CA SER A 93 13.66 7.11 -5.77
C SER A 93 12.80 7.52 -6.97
N LEU A 94 11.58 8.01 -6.77
CA LEU A 94 10.62 8.37 -7.82
C LEU A 94 10.83 9.77 -8.37
N ALA A 95 11.48 10.67 -7.64
CA ALA A 95 11.89 11.97 -8.15
C ALA A 95 12.82 11.84 -9.38
N ASP A 96 13.57 10.75 -9.45
CA ASP A 96 14.53 10.46 -10.52
C ASP A 96 13.95 9.57 -11.65
N VAL A 97 12.70 9.13 -11.52
CA VAL A 97 12.08 8.24 -12.53
C VAL A 97 11.57 9.07 -13.70
N SER A 98 12.26 8.91 -14.84
CA SER A 98 11.89 9.56 -16.09
C SER A 98 10.52 9.09 -16.61
N SER A 99 9.85 9.94 -17.39
CA SER A 99 8.60 9.59 -18.10
C SER A 99 8.75 8.33 -18.98
N ALA A 100 9.95 8.11 -19.54
CA ALA A 100 10.26 6.93 -20.35
C ALA A 100 10.25 5.62 -19.54
N THR A 101 10.68 5.68 -18.27
CA THR A 101 10.65 4.54 -17.35
C THR A 101 9.22 4.22 -16.89
N LEU A 102 8.36 5.23 -16.71
CA LEU A 102 6.94 5.04 -16.40
C LEU A 102 6.15 4.43 -17.56
N SER A 103 6.68 4.54 -18.78
CA SER A 103 6.09 4.01 -20.00
C SER A 103 6.58 2.59 -20.36
N GLN A 104 7.52 2.02 -19.57
CA GLN A 104 7.92 0.63 -19.75
C GLN A 104 6.78 -0.29 -19.29
N THR A 105 6.01 -0.77 -20.26
CA THR A 105 5.20 -1.98 -20.12
C THR A 105 6.16 -3.15 -20.00
N GLY A 106 6.22 -3.79 -18.83
CA GLY A 106 7.00 -5.01 -18.66
C GLY A 106 6.58 -6.05 -19.71
N ASP A 107 7.56 -6.75 -20.28
CA ASP A 107 7.36 -7.86 -21.21
C ASP A 107 6.45 -8.91 -20.57
N GLY A 108 5.21 -9.01 -21.06
CA GLY A 108 4.22 -9.98 -20.58
C GLY A 108 2.87 -9.34 -20.32
N GLU A 109 1.99 -9.46 -21.32
CA GLU A 109 0.53 -9.39 -21.27
C GLU A 109 -0.07 -8.88 -19.94
N ARG A 110 -0.20 -7.55 -19.81
CA ARG A 110 -1.16 -6.98 -18.87
C ARG A 110 -2.54 -6.98 -19.51
N GLU A 111 -3.34 -7.99 -19.20
CA GLU A 111 -4.80 -7.88 -19.30
C GLU A 111 -5.26 -6.68 -18.47
N ASN A 112 -5.71 -5.62 -19.15
CA ASN A 112 -6.41 -4.51 -18.51
C ASN A 112 -7.74 -5.03 -17.94
N ARG A 113 -7.74 -5.48 -16.68
CA ARG A 113 -8.96 -5.76 -15.90
C ARG A 113 -9.74 -4.50 -15.50
N GLY A 114 -9.61 -3.41 -16.28
CA GLY A 114 -10.38 -2.18 -16.15
C GLY A 114 -11.71 -2.20 -16.91
N THR A 115 -11.99 -3.23 -17.70
CA THR A 115 -13.25 -3.40 -18.46
C THR A 115 -14.31 -4.22 -17.72
N ALA A 116 -14.01 -4.75 -16.53
CA ALA A 116 -14.95 -5.55 -15.74
C ALA A 116 -16.05 -4.72 -15.03
N LEU A 117 -15.95 -3.39 -15.04
CA LEU A 117 -16.96 -2.47 -14.49
C LEU A 117 -17.82 -1.79 -15.58
N MET A 118 -17.69 -2.20 -16.85
CA MET A 118 -18.52 -1.72 -17.97
C MET A 118 -19.28 -2.87 -18.67
N ARG A 119 -19.65 -3.92 -17.94
CA ARG A 119 -20.59 -4.95 -18.41
C ARG A 119 -21.78 -5.02 -17.48
#